data_AF-A0A955B1S0-F1
#
_entry.id   AF-A0A955B1S0-F1
#
_cell.length_a   1.000
_cell.length_b   1.000
_cell.length_c   1.000
_cell.angle_alpha   90.00
_cell.angle_beta   90.00
_cell.angle_gamma   90.00
#
_symmetry.space_group_name_H-M   'P 1'
#
loop_
_entity.id
_entity.type
_entity.pdbx_description
1 polymer ?
#
loop_
_entity_poly.entity_id
_entity_poly.type
_entity_poly.pdbx_seq_one_letter_code
_entity_poly.pdbx_strand_id
1 'polypeptide(L)'
;APLLGSDPDAFYNRQRTRLRRGDTLAIFTTHLGATSEDDSTLAQRIRASLRLSIDELAESLRESLPTHEATGERTLLVLRRR
;
A
#
# COMPACT_ATOMS: atom_id res chain seq x y z
N ALA A 1 11.48 -14.36 -18.64
CA ALA A 1 11.16 -14.02 -17.25
C ALA A 1 9.97 -14.86 -16.84
N PRO A 2 9.98 -15.56 -15.69
CA PRO A 2 8.77 -16.23 -15.23
C PRO A 2 7.74 -15.15 -14.90
N LEU A 3 6.57 -15.25 -15.51
CA LEU A 3 5.39 -14.47 -15.17
C LEU A 3 4.92 -14.90 -13.77
N LEU A 4 4.38 -13.97 -12.99
CA LEU A 4 3.57 -14.29 -11.81
C LEU A 4 2.69 -15.51 -12.09
N GLY A 5 2.87 -16.63 -11.37
CA GLY A 5 2.01 -17.82 -11.49
C GLY A 5 2.66 -19.17 -11.81
N SER A 6 3.98 -19.32 -11.68
CA SER A 6 4.61 -20.66 -11.68
C SER A 6 4.60 -21.35 -10.33
N ASP A 7 4.17 -20.66 -9.27
CA ASP A 7 4.06 -21.21 -7.93
C ASP A 7 2.63 -21.75 -7.71
N PRO A 8 2.45 -23.08 -7.58
CA PRO A 8 1.14 -23.69 -7.36
C PRO A 8 0.52 -23.30 -6.00
N ASP A 9 1.31 -22.79 -5.06
CA ASP A 9 0.85 -22.33 -3.75
C ASP A 9 0.56 -20.81 -3.72
N ALA A 10 0.69 -20.13 -4.86
CA ALA A 10 0.39 -18.71 -4.96
C ALA A 10 -1.09 -18.42 -4.65
N PHE A 11 -1.32 -17.58 -3.66
CA PHE A 11 -2.65 -17.13 -3.28
C PHE A 11 -3.02 -15.84 -4.01
N TYR A 12 -4.14 -15.87 -4.75
CA TYR A 12 -4.65 -14.71 -5.48
C TYR A 12 -5.93 -14.18 -4.83
N ASN A 13 -5.89 -12.92 -4.39
CA ASN A 13 -7.08 -12.21 -3.92
C ASN A 13 -7.67 -11.35 -5.02
N ARG A 14 -8.99 -11.45 -5.21
CA ARG A 14 -9.75 -10.55 -6.09
C ARG A 14 -10.57 -9.58 -5.25
N GLN A 15 -10.25 -8.30 -5.34
CA GLN A 15 -11.03 -7.22 -4.73
C GLN A 15 -11.60 -6.29 -5.81
N ARG A 16 -12.86 -5.88 -5.65
CA ARG A 16 -13.52 -4.89 -6.50
C ARG A 16 -14.00 -3.73 -5.64
N THR A 17 -13.52 -2.53 -5.95
CA THR A 17 -13.89 -1.30 -5.22
C THR A 17 -14.28 -0.22 -6.21
N ARG A 18 -15.42 0.45 -5.98
CA ARG A 18 -15.85 1.59 -6.79
C ARG A 18 -15.26 2.88 -6.23
N LEU A 19 -14.36 3.52 -6.97
CA LEU A 19 -13.82 4.83 -6.60
C LEU A 19 -14.78 5.95 -7.02
N ARG A 20 -15.05 6.91 -6.15
CA ARG A 20 -15.78 8.15 -6.40
C ARG A 20 -14.82 9.31 -6.66
N ARG A 21 -15.34 10.44 -7.13
CA ARG A 21 -14.56 11.67 -7.30
C ARG A 21 -14.03 12.13 -5.93
N GLY A 22 -12.74 12.41 -5.84
CA GLY A 22 -12.07 12.75 -4.58
C GLY A 22 -11.50 11.55 -3.82
N ASP A 23 -11.87 10.31 -4.18
CA ASP A 23 -11.31 9.12 -3.53
C ASP A 23 -9.82 8.98 -3.86
N THR A 24 -9.07 8.47 -2.89
CA THR A 24 -7.66 8.13 -3.02
C THR A 24 -7.46 6.65 -2.75
N LEU A 25 -6.71 5.98 -3.63
CA LEU A 25 -6.28 4.59 -3.51
C LEU A 25 -4.77 4.58 -3.27
N ALA A 26 -4.33 3.88 -2.23
CA ALA A 26 -2.92 3.63 -1.96
C ALA A 26 -2.65 2.12 -2.01
N ILE A 27 -1.61 1.73 -2.74
CA ILE A 27 -1.14 0.34 -2.87
C ILE A 27 0.34 0.35 -2.54
N PHE A 28 0.78 -0.53 -1.65
CA PHE A 28 2.19 -0.63 -1.27
C PHE A 28 2.62 -2.08 -1.20
N THR A 29 3.89 -2.35 -1.52
CA THR A 29 4.51 -3.64 -1.26
C THR A 29 4.97 -3.69 0.20
N THR A 30 4.68 -4.79 0.87
CA THR A 30 5.21 -5.09 2.20
C THR A 30 5.79 -6.50 2.20
N HIS A 31 6.80 -6.74 3.05
CA HIS A 31 7.30 -8.08 3.27
C HIS A 31 6.32 -8.84 4.18
N LEU A 32 5.76 -9.94 3.66
CA LEU A 32 4.87 -10.83 4.40
C LEU A 32 5.65 -11.48 5.54
N GLY A 33 5.32 -11.12 6.78
CA GLY A 33 5.98 -11.59 8.00
C GLY A 33 5.89 -10.63 9.19
N ALA A 34 5.49 -9.37 8.97
CA ALA A 34 5.55 -8.31 9.97
C ALA A 34 4.21 -7.61 10.30
N THR A 35 3.06 -8.11 9.84
CA THR A 35 1.84 -7.29 9.75
C THR A 35 0.68 -7.69 10.65
N SER A 36 0.84 -8.52 11.69
CA SER A 36 -0.33 -8.88 12.52
C SER A 36 -0.77 -7.80 13.52
N GLU A 37 0.08 -6.83 13.90
CA GLU A 37 -0.28 -5.80 14.89
C GLU A 37 -0.43 -4.35 14.34
N ASP A 38 0.00 -4.05 13.10
CA ASP A 38 0.19 -2.64 12.67
C ASP A 38 -0.74 -2.14 11.54
N ASP A 39 -1.63 -3.00 11.02
CA ASP A 39 -2.54 -2.65 9.91
C ASP A 39 -3.55 -1.55 10.28
N SER A 40 -3.99 -1.52 11.54
CA SER A 40 -4.95 -0.53 12.02
C SER A 40 -4.33 0.86 12.20
N THR A 41 -3.08 0.92 12.67
CA THR A 41 -2.28 2.14 12.82
C THR A 41 -1.97 2.75 11.47
N LEU A 42 -1.54 1.92 10.50
CA LEU A 42 -1.25 2.36 9.14
C LEU A 42 -2.51 2.88 8.45
N ALA A 43 -3.65 2.19 8.59
CA ALA A 43 -4.92 2.65 8.06
C ALA A 43 -5.37 4.00 8.67
N GLN A 44 -5.17 4.21 9.96
CA GLN A 44 -5.46 5.50 10.61
C GLN A 44 -4.55 6.61 10.11
N ARG A 45 -3.25 6.36 9.93
CA ARG A 45 -2.28 7.32 9.38
C ARG A 45 -2.63 7.69 7.93
N ILE A 46 -2.93 6.71 7.07
CA ILE A 46 -3.40 6.95 5.71
C ILE A 46 -4.62 7.88 5.73
N ARG A 47 -5.62 7.58 6.58
CA ARG A 47 -6.84 8.41 6.70
C ARG A 47 -6.54 9.85 7.13
N ALA A 48 -5.62 10.06 8.07
CA ALA A 48 -5.21 11.38 8.51
C ALA A 48 -4.55 12.19 7.37
N SER A 49 -3.80 11.50 6.51
CA SER A 49 -3.08 12.10 5.38
C SER A 49 -3.92 12.29 4.10
N LEU A 50 -5.19 11.84 4.06
CA LEU A 50 -6.04 11.95 2.85
C LEU A 50 -6.35 13.39 2.41
N ARG A 51 -6.18 14.37 3.30
CA ARG A 51 -6.37 15.80 3.01
C ARG A 51 -5.16 16.43 2.30
N LEU A 52 -4.03 15.75 2.29
CA LEU A 52 -2.80 16.23 1.69
C LEU A 52 -2.88 16.20 0.16
N SER A 53 -2.00 16.94 -0.50
CA SER A 53 -1.71 16.73 -1.92
C SER A 53 -1.21 15.29 -2.15
N ILE A 54 -1.21 14.84 -3.41
CA ILE A 54 -0.79 13.47 -3.71
C ILE A 54 0.70 13.24 -3.39
N ASP A 55 1.52 14.28 -3.53
CA ASP A 55 2.96 14.24 -3.28
C ASP A 55 3.24 14.20 -1.77
N GLU A 56 2.58 15.06 -0.99
CA GLU A 56 2.68 15.06 0.48
C GLU A 56 2.15 13.76 1.10
N LEU A 57 1.09 13.18 0.53
CA LEU A 57 0.59 11.87 0.94
C LEU A 57 1.61 10.78 0.64
N ALA A 58 2.24 10.78 -0.53
CA ALA A 58 3.25 9.80 -0.88
C ALA A 58 4.45 9.86 0.07
N GLU A 59 4.92 11.06 0.42
CA GLU A 59 6.04 11.23 1.34
C GLU A 59 5.66 10.82 2.77
N SER A 60 4.49 11.25 3.26
CA SER A 60 3.99 10.85 4.59
C SER A 60 3.84 9.33 4.74
N LEU A 61 3.41 8.64 3.67
CA LEU A 61 3.32 7.18 3.67
C LEU A 61 4.69 6.52 3.58
N ARG A 62 5.62 7.09 2.81
CA ARG A 62 7.00 6.59 2.75
C ARG A 62 7.68 6.60 4.12
N GLU A 63 7.49 7.65 4.90
CA GLU A 63 8.07 7.78 6.25
C GLU A 63 7.40 6.87 7.28
N SER A 64 6.12 6.55 7.11
CA SER A 64 5.33 5.80 8.10
C SER A 64 5.29 4.29 7.88
N LEU A 65 5.65 3.82 6.68
CA LEU A 65 5.72 2.39 6.41
C LEU A 65 6.91 1.78 7.18
N PRO A 66 6.70 0.72 7.96
CA PRO A 66 7.74 0.14 8.80
C PRO A 66 8.95 -0.25 7.97
N THR A 67 10.11 0.28 8.36
CA THR A 67 11.39 -0.17 7.83
C THR A 67 11.79 -1.49 8.49
N HIS A 68 11.23 -2.60 8.03
CA HIS A 68 11.91 -3.86 8.29
C HIS A 68 13.26 -3.85 7.57
N GLU A 69 14.30 -4.35 8.24
CA GLU A 69 15.68 -4.52 7.73
C GLU A 69 15.78 -5.37 6.46
N ALA A 70 14.66 -5.80 5.89
CA ALA A 70 14.62 -6.42 4.59
C ALA A 70 15.05 -5.40 3.52
N THR A 71 16.19 -5.70 2.90
CA THR A 71 16.89 -5.03 1.80
C THR A 71 16.11 -4.98 0.48
N GLY A 72 14.78 -5.12 0.51
CA GLY A 72 13.91 -5.13 -0.66
C GLY A 72 13.55 -3.74 -1.16
N GLU A 73 13.39 -3.61 -2.48
CA GLU A 73 12.80 -2.43 -3.09
C GLU A 73 11.35 -2.25 -2.60
N ARG A 74 11.03 -1.03 -2.16
CA ARG A 74 9.67 -0.66 -1.76
C ARG A 74 9.01 0.11 -2.87
N THR A 75 7.76 -0.25 -3.16
CA THR A 75 6.94 0.46 -4.13
C THR A 75 5.68 0.93 -3.43
N LEU A 76 5.42 2.23 -3.51
CA LEU A 76 4.18 2.86 -3.13
C LEU A 76 3.55 3.47 -4.39
N LEU A 77 2.30 3.13 -4.65
CA LEU A 77 1.48 3.70 -5.71
C LEU A 77 0.30 4.41 -5.07
N VAL A 78 0.18 5.71 -5.34
CA VAL A 78 -0.96 6.54 -4.90
C VAL A 78 -1.72 7.05 -6.12
N LEU A 79 -3.04 6.87 -6.11
CA LEU A 79 -3.93 7.26 -7.19
C LEU A 79 -5.08 8.09 -6.61
N ARG A 80 -5.35 9.27 -7.19
CA ARG A 80 -6.51 10.10 -6.81
C ARG A 80 -7.44 10.29 -7.99
N ARG A 81 -8.71 9.94 -7.82
CA ARG A 81 -9.72 10.17 -8.86
C ARG A 81 -10.17 11.63 -8.85
N ARG A 82 -9.77 12.38 -9.88
CA ARG A 82 -10.14 13.79 -10.05
C ARG A 82 -11.55 13.97 -10.60
#